data_AF-A6FJ84-F1
#
_entry.id   AF-A6FJ84-F1
#
_cell.length_a   1.000
_cell.length_b   1.000
_cell.length_c   1.000
_cell.angle_alpha   90.00
_cell.angle_beta   90.00
_cell.angle_gamma   90.00
#
_symmetry.space_group_name_H-M   'P 1'
#
loop_
_entity.id
_entity.type
_entity.pdbx_description
1 polymer ?
#
loop_
_entity_poly.entity_id
_entity_poly.type
_entity_poly.pdbx_seq_one_letter_code
_entity_poly.pdbx_strand_id
1 'polypeptide(L)'
;MSKSKIIAGIAAVGIIFYATSIYWSVEPDSFSPTQITEALTKNNADIAVGSYTTATLIKTIQTLDEKNGGYLSNSVLPPAILMDNMPSWEYGLLEQSRDLMLVLRRDLSRSQTHQLK
;
A
#
# COMPACT_ATOMS: atom_id res chain seq x y z
N MET A 1 13.79 -0.53 43.39
CA MET A 1 13.86 -1.50 42.28
C MET A 1 15.33 -1.73 41.95
N SER A 2 15.82 -2.98 41.82
CA SER A 2 17.26 -3.20 41.55
C SER A 2 17.60 -2.78 40.11
N LYS A 3 18.82 -2.27 39.89
CA LYS A 3 19.30 -1.85 38.56
C LYS A 3 19.10 -2.94 37.50
N SER A 4 19.31 -4.20 37.87
CA SER A 4 19.10 -5.36 36.98
C SER A 4 17.65 -5.54 36.53
N LYS A 5 16.66 -5.24 37.39
CA LYS A 5 15.24 -5.30 37.01
C LYS A 5 14.86 -4.19 36.02
N ILE A 6 15.45 -3.01 36.18
CA ILE A 6 15.25 -1.88 35.25
C ILE A 6 15.84 -2.23 33.87
N ILE A 7 17.08 -2.75 33.83
CA ILE A 7 17.75 -3.16 32.59
C ILE A 7 16.95 -4.25 31.88
N ALA A 8 16.49 -5.27 32.61
CA ALA A 8 15.68 -6.35 32.06
C ALA A 8 14.35 -5.81 31.47
N GLY A 9 13.70 -4.86 32.14
CA GLY A 9 12.48 -4.22 31.65
C GLY A 9 12.70 -3.45 30.34
N ILE A 10 13.77 -2.64 30.27
CA ILE A 10 14.12 -1.89 29.05
C ILE A 10 14.43 -2.85 27.90
N ALA A 11 15.19 -3.92 28.16
CA ALA A 11 15.52 -4.92 27.15
C ALA A 11 14.27 -5.62 26.61
N ALA A 12 13.31 -5.98 27.48
CA ALA A 12 12.05 -6.59 27.06
C ALA A 12 11.23 -5.66 26.14
N VAL A 13 11.13 -4.37 26.47
CA VAL A 13 10.44 -3.38 25.62
C VAL A 13 11.16 -3.22 24.28
N GLY A 14 12.49 -3.17 24.28
CA GLY A 14 13.29 -3.08 23.06
C GLY A 14 13.07 -4.27 22.12
N ILE A 15 13.00 -5.49 22.68
CA ILE A 15 12.68 -6.71 21.91
C ILE A 15 11.29 -6.62 21.28
N ILE A 16 10.29 -6.14 22.03
CA ILE A 16 8.93 -5.98 21.52
C ILE A 16 8.91 -4.99 20.34
N PHE A 17 9.54 -3.82 20.50
CA PHE A 17 9.61 -2.82 19.43
C PHE A 17 10.34 -3.33 18.19
N TYR A 18 11.44 -4.09 18.37
CA TYR A 18 12.15 -4.70 17.27
C TYR A 18 11.29 -5.74 16.54
N ALA A 19 10.59 -6.62 17.27
CA ALA A 19 9.69 -7.60 16.68
C ALA A 19 8.54 -6.94 15.92
N THR A 20 7.95 -5.87 16.46
CA THR A 20 6.91 -5.08 15.79
C THR A 20 7.45 -4.40 14.53
N SER A 21 8.66 -3.83 14.59
CA SER A 21 9.31 -3.22 13.43
C SER A 21 9.49 -4.22 12.29
N ILE A 22 9.92 -5.45 12.58
CA ILE A 22 10.03 -6.53 11.59
C ILE A 22 8.65 -6.85 11.01
N TYR A 23 7.65 -7.05 11.85
CA TYR A 23 6.30 -7.43 11.41
C TYR A 23 5.67 -6.37 10.50
N TRP A 24 5.83 -5.09 10.81
CA TRP A 24 5.35 -4.00 9.97
C TRP A 24 6.18 -3.79 8.69
N SER A 25 7.42 -4.31 8.64
CA SER A 25 8.33 -4.19 7.48
C SER A 25 8.13 -5.31 6.45
N VAL A 26 7.17 -6.21 6.66
CA VAL A 26 6.84 -7.26 5.70
C VAL A 26 6.15 -6.63 4.49
N GLU A 27 6.77 -6.80 3.31
CA GLU A 27 6.20 -6.36 2.04
C GLU A 27 4.95 -7.18 1.68
N PRO A 28 3.89 -6.56 1.12
CA PRO A 28 2.72 -7.29 0.67
C PRO A 28 3.00 -8.23 -0.52
N ASP A 29 2.17 -9.28 -0.65
CA ASP A 29 2.27 -10.23 -1.75
C ASP A 29 1.96 -9.59 -3.11
N SER A 30 2.64 -10.08 -4.15
CA SER A 30 2.31 -9.75 -5.54
C SER A 30 0.94 -10.30 -5.94
N PHE A 31 0.22 -9.61 -6.81
CA PHE A 31 -1.08 -10.05 -7.32
C PHE A 31 -1.13 -10.04 -8.84
N SER A 32 -2.03 -10.85 -9.42
CA SER A 32 -2.27 -10.87 -10.87
C SER A 32 -3.37 -9.88 -11.26
N PRO A 33 -3.12 -8.91 -12.16
CA PRO A 33 -4.15 -8.03 -12.69
C PRO A 33 -5.35 -8.77 -13.29
N THR A 34 -5.11 -9.93 -13.91
CA THR A 34 -6.18 -10.71 -14.56
C THR A 34 -7.14 -11.28 -13.53
N GLN A 35 -6.60 -11.94 -12.49
CA GLN A 35 -7.39 -12.56 -11.45
C GLN A 35 -8.22 -11.53 -10.67
N ILE A 36 -7.64 -10.37 -10.36
CA ILE A 36 -8.35 -9.28 -9.68
C ILE A 36 -9.48 -8.76 -10.56
N THR A 37 -9.23 -8.56 -11.86
CA THR A 37 -10.23 -8.05 -12.79
C THR A 37 -11.39 -9.03 -12.99
N GLU A 38 -11.09 -10.32 -13.14
CA GLU A 38 -12.10 -11.38 -13.23
C GLU A 38 -12.95 -11.46 -11.95
N ALA A 39 -12.32 -11.38 -10.78
CA ALA A 39 -13.02 -11.37 -9.50
C ALA A 39 -13.97 -10.16 -9.36
N LEU A 40 -13.52 -8.95 -9.72
CA LEU A 40 -14.32 -7.73 -9.62
C LEU A 40 -15.44 -7.66 -10.68
N THR A 41 -15.23 -8.23 -11.86
CA THR A 41 -16.21 -8.26 -12.94
C THR A 41 -17.12 -9.49 -12.92
N LYS A 42 -16.95 -10.39 -11.93
CA LYS A 42 -17.70 -11.65 -11.78
C LYS A 42 -17.57 -12.57 -13.00
N ASN A 43 -16.36 -12.68 -13.55
CA ASN A 43 -16.05 -13.50 -14.73
C ASN A 43 -16.91 -13.15 -15.95
N ASN A 44 -17.19 -11.86 -16.17
CA ASN A 44 -17.88 -11.44 -17.39
C ASN A 44 -17.02 -11.79 -18.62
N ALA A 45 -17.64 -12.27 -19.69
CA ALA A 45 -16.93 -12.65 -20.91
C ALA A 45 -16.49 -11.42 -21.73
N ASP A 46 -17.12 -10.27 -21.53
CA ASP A 46 -16.83 -9.03 -22.25
C ASP A 46 -16.25 -7.97 -21.30
N ILE A 47 -14.95 -8.10 -21.01
CA ILE A 47 -14.22 -7.18 -20.13
C ILE A 47 -13.50 -6.14 -21.00
N ALA A 48 -13.90 -4.88 -20.86
CA ALA A 48 -13.18 -3.78 -21.49
C ALA A 48 -11.73 -3.70 -20.99
N VAL A 49 -10.78 -3.44 -21.89
CA VAL A 49 -9.33 -3.38 -21.58
C VAL A 49 -9.01 -2.41 -20.43
N GLY A 50 -9.73 -1.28 -20.34
CA GLY A 50 -9.56 -0.30 -19.26
C GLY A 50 -9.88 -0.84 -17.86
N SER A 51 -10.72 -1.88 -17.76
CA SER A 51 -11.10 -2.49 -16.48
C SER A 51 -9.91 -3.06 -15.74
N TYR A 52 -8.90 -3.59 -16.45
CA TYR A 52 -7.69 -4.12 -15.84
C TYR A 52 -6.89 -3.03 -15.12
N THR A 53 -6.83 -1.82 -15.70
CA THR A 53 -6.12 -0.68 -15.09
C THR A 53 -6.85 -0.23 -13.82
N THR A 54 -8.17 -0.08 -13.89
CA THR A 54 -8.99 0.32 -12.73
C THR A 54 -8.96 -0.74 -11.62
N ALA A 55 -9.09 -2.01 -11.97
CA ALA A 55 -9.03 -3.13 -11.02
C ALA A 55 -7.66 -3.21 -10.31
N THR A 56 -6.57 -3.03 -11.07
CA THR A 56 -5.20 -3.00 -10.52
C THR A 56 -5.02 -1.82 -9.56
N LEU A 57 -5.52 -0.63 -9.92
CA LEU A 57 -5.47 0.54 -9.05
C LEU A 57 -6.27 0.33 -7.75
N ILE A 58 -7.47 -0.24 -7.84
CA ILE A 58 -8.29 -0.58 -6.67
C ILE A 58 -7.51 -1.53 -5.76
N LYS A 59 -6.94 -2.62 -6.30
CA LYS A 59 -6.20 -3.57 -5.48
C LYS A 59 -4.93 -2.98 -4.89
N THR A 60 -4.22 -2.12 -5.62
CA THR A 60 -3.02 -1.43 -5.13
C THR A 60 -3.33 -0.56 -3.90
N ILE A 61 -4.41 0.22 -3.96
CA ILE A 61 -4.86 1.05 -2.83
C ILE A 61 -5.32 0.17 -1.67
N GLN A 62 -6.05 -0.92 -1.93
CA GLN A 62 -6.45 -1.89 -0.91
C GLN A 62 -5.24 -2.53 -0.23
N THR A 63 -4.19 -2.86 -0.98
CA THR A 63 -2.94 -3.41 -0.42
C THR A 63 -2.27 -2.43 0.54
N LEU A 64 -2.35 -1.12 0.28
CA LEU A 64 -1.86 -0.11 1.23
C LEU A 64 -2.72 -0.04 2.50
N ASP A 65 -4.04 -0.16 2.36
CA ASP A 65 -5.00 -0.11 3.48
C ASP A 65 -4.92 -1.37 4.37
N GLU A 66 -4.80 -2.55 3.76
CA GLU A 66 -4.75 -3.87 4.41
C GLU A 66 -3.37 -4.20 5.00
N LYS A 67 -2.35 -3.37 4.73
CA LYS A 67 -0.98 -3.58 5.19
C LYS A 67 -0.88 -3.67 6.72
N ASN A 68 0.01 -4.56 7.17
CA ASN A 68 0.39 -4.68 8.58
C ASN A 68 0.96 -3.35 9.13
N GLY A 69 0.37 -2.84 10.20
CA GLY A 69 0.80 -1.57 10.82
C GLY A 69 0.17 -0.31 10.23
N GLY A 70 -0.62 -0.43 9.17
CA GLY A 70 -1.30 0.70 8.53
C GLY A 70 -0.33 1.68 7.86
N TYR A 71 -0.77 2.95 7.73
CA TYR A 71 0.01 4.03 7.14
C TYR A 71 0.98 4.63 8.16
N LEU A 72 2.28 4.37 7.97
CA LEU A 72 3.35 4.64 8.93
C LEU A 72 4.13 5.93 8.64
N SER A 73 3.88 6.58 7.51
CA SER A 73 4.61 7.79 7.07
C SER A 73 4.60 8.96 8.08
N ASN A 74 3.69 8.98 9.07
CA ASN A 74 3.68 9.98 10.15
C ASN A 74 3.86 9.38 11.56
N SER A 75 4.28 8.11 11.65
CA SER A 75 4.49 7.42 12.92
C SER A 75 5.90 7.69 13.45
N VAL A 76 5.99 8.46 14.54
CA VAL A 76 7.27 8.79 15.21
C VAL A 76 7.64 7.81 16.35
N LEU A 77 6.86 6.74 16.54
CA LEU A 77 7.12 5.77 17.60
C LEU A 77 8.34 4.90 17.24
N PRO A 78 9.11 4.42 18.24
CA PRO A 78 10.32 3.62 18.01
C PRO A 78 10.21 2.48 16.99
N PRO A 79 9.16 1.63 16.98
CA PRO A 79 9.06 0.57 15.97
C PRO A 79 8.99 1.08 14.53
N ALA A 80 8.52 2.31 14.28
CA ALA A 80 8.42 2.87 12.93
C ALA A 80 9.77 3.45 12.42
N ILE A 81 10.60 3.98 13.32
CA ILE A 81 11.93 4.53 12.99
C ILE A 81 12.95 3.42 12.73
N LEU A 82 12.72 2.23 13.30
CA LEU A 82 13.59 1.07 13.11
C LEU A 82 13.38 0.36 11.76
N MET A 83 12.43 0.82 10.94
CA MET A 83 12.10 0.24 9.64
C MET A 83 13.00 0.85 8.56
N ASP A 84 13.49 0.02 7.63
CA ASP A 84 14.42 0.47 6.59
C ASP A 84 13.70 1.20 5.44
N ASN A 85 12.87 0.48 4.68
CA ASN A 85 12.34 0.94 3.39
C ASN A 85 10.81 1.12 3.34
N MET A 86 10.09 0.67 4.37
CA MET A 86 8.62 0.60 4.34
C MET A 86 7.93 1.97 4.13
N PRO A 87 8.37 3.08 4.76
CA PRO A 87 7.81 4.41 4.47
C PRO A 87 8.00 4.85 3.01
N SER A 88 9.16 4.52 2.42
CA SER A 88 9.44 4.85 1.00
C SER A 88 8.52 4.07 0.06
N TRP A 89 8.21 2.80 0.39
CA TRP A 89 7.25 1.99 -0.35
C TRP A 89 5.84 2.60 -0.31
N GLU A 90 5.37 3.02 0.87
CA GLU A 90 4.05 3.68 1.02
C GLU A 90 3.94 4.94 0.17
N TYR A 91 4.98 5.78 0.22
CA TYR A 91 5.03 7.03 -0.52
C TYR A 91 4.96 6.80 -2.03
N GLY A 92 5.78 5.87 -2.55
CA GLY A 92 5.79 5.54 -3.97
C GLY A 92 4.44 4.99 -4.46
N LEU A 93 3.78 4.14 -3.67
CA LEU A 93 2.46 3.61 -3.99
C LEU A 93 1.40 4.72 -4.03
N LEU A 94 1.43 5.65 -3.07
CA LEU A 94 0.51 6.80 -3.03
C LEU A 94 0.71 7.74 -4.21
N GLU A 95 1.94 8.07 -4.54
CA GLU A 95 2.27 8.93 -5.68
C GLU A 95 1.79 8.29 -7.00
N GLN A 96 2.12 7.01 -7.21
CA GLN A 96 1.64 6.24 -8.36
C GLN A 96 0.10 6.24 -8.45
N SER A 97 -0.58 5.94 -7.34
CA SER A 97 -2.05 5.85 -7.30
C SER A 97 -2.69 7.20 -7.59
N ARG A 98 -2.14 8.28 -7.03
CA ARG A 98 -2.61 9.66 -7.25
C ARG A 98 -2.49 10.05 -8.71
N ASP A 99 -1.32 9.82 -9.32
CA ASP A 99 -1.07 10.24 -10.69
C ASP A 99 -1.93 9.43 -11.67
N LEU A 100 -2.09 8.12 -11.43
CA LEU A 100 -2.97 7.28 -12.23
C LEU A 100 -4.44 7.71 -12.11
N MET A 101 -4.92 8.03 -10.91
CA MET A 101 -6.27 8.58 -10.70
C MET A 101 -6.48 9.91 -11.44
N LEU A 102 -5.46 10.77 -11.47
CA LEU A 102 -5.53 12.05 -12.19
C LEU A 102 -5.67 11.82 -13.70
N VAL A 103 -4.89 10.90 -14.28
CA VAL A 103 -4.97 10.54 -15.71
C VAL A 103 -6.33 9.91 -16.02
N LEU A 104 -6.80 8.97 -15.19
CA LEU A 104 -8.12 8.35 -15.35
C LEU A 104 -9.22 9.39 -15.38
N ARG A 105 -9.19 10.36 -14.46
CA ARG A 105 -10.20 11.41 -14.34
C ARG A 105 -10.13 12.44 -15.47
N ARG A 106 -8.94 12.87 -15.87
CA ARG A 106 -8.75 13.99 -16.80
C ARG A 106 -8.76 13.57 -18.26
N ASP A 107 -8.15 12.44 -18.58
CA ASP A 107 -7.83 12.08 -19.97
C ASP A 107 -8.64 10.88 -20.46
N LEU A 108 -8.91 9.90 -19.58
CA LEU A 108 -9.60 8.66 -19.95
C LEU A 108 -11.12 8.67 -19.71
N SER A 109 -11.60 9.48 -18.76
CA SER A 109 -13.04 9.62 -18.47
C SER A 109 -13.74 10.67 -19.33
N ARG A 110 -12.99 11.50 -20.05
CA ARG A 110 -13.56 12.46 -20.99
C ARG A 110 -13.75 11.74 -22.32
N SER A 111 -14.93 11.86 -22.92
CA SER A 111 -15.06 11.53 -24.34
C SER A 111 -14.07 12.42 -25.09
N GLN A 112 -13.23 11.81 -25.91
CA GLN A 112 -12.35 12.54 -26.82
C GLN A 112 -13.22 13.36 -27.79
N THR A 113 -13.62 14.57 -27.41
CA THR A 113 -14.15 15.58 -28.33
C THR A 113 -12.98 16.21 -29.07
N HIS A 114 -12.27 15.40 -29.86
CA HIS A 114 -11.56 15.95 -31.02
C HIS A 114 -12.65 16.38 -32.00
N GLN A 115 -12.93 17.68 -32.17
CA GLN A 115 -12.09 18.60 -32.93
C GLN A 115 -11.53 17.90 -34.17
N LEU A 116 -12.45 17.56 -35.08
CA LEU A 116 -12.13 17.44 -36.49
C LEU A 116 -11.55 18.79 -36.93
N LYS A 117 -10.24 18.83 -37.16
CA LYS A 117 -9.63 19.81 -38.06
C LYS A 117 -8.58 19.12 -38.89
#